data_AF-A0A9K3H6D2-F1
#
_entry.id   AF-A0A9K3H6D2-F1
#
_cell.length_a   1.000
_cell.length_b   1.000
_cell.length_c   1.000
_cell.angle_alpha   90.00
_cell.angle_beta   90.00
_cell.angle_gamma   90.00
#
_symmetry.space_group_name_H-M   'P 1'
#
loop_
_entity.id
_entity.type
_entity.pdbx_description
1 polymer ?
#
loop_
_entity_poly.entity_id
_entity_poly.type
_entity_poly.pdbx_seq_one_letter_code
_entity_poly.pdbx_strand_id
1 'polypeptide(L)'
;MNEEPNFKRIFLDTHLTKECKQKLWDGDIDIYNLEELLFCTEREKKVYGDYLSAMREVYGPNYSEFPDDPEVWARVVGQGRTRRVYGIGSADLEYLVTGTSSSSTGSASLQAEYQQSQEEVQVMRTQMVDLEARLEEEINLLATRLDEERKAREEIQQQLQEFMKIWRPPSN
;
A
#
# COMPACT_ATOMS: atom_id res chain seq x y z
N MET A 1 -7.08 -1.60 -16.27
CA MET A 1 -8.51 -1.32 -16.07
C MET A 1 -8.80 -1.70 -14.63
N ASN A 2 -9.15 -0.74 -13.78
CA ASN A 2 -9.45 -1.01 -12.38
C ASN A 2 -10.86 -1.59 -12.34
N GLU A 3 -10.97 -2.90 -12.39
CA GLU A 3 -12.23 -3.59 -12.13
C GLU A 3 -12.63 -3.24 -10.70
N GLU A 4 -13.81 -2.64 -10.51
CA GLU A 4 -14.28 -2.25 -9.17
C GLU A 4 -14.31 -3.48 -8.26
N PRO A 5 -13.86 -3.36 -7.00
CA PRO A 5 -13.84 -4.49 -6.08
C PRO A 5 -15.26 -5.02 -5.87
N ASN A 6 -15.49 -6.25 -6.31
CA ASN A 6 -16.75 -6.95 -6.15
C ASN A 6 -16.84 -7.50 -4.71
N PHE A 7 -17.60 -6.81 -3.86
CA PHE A 7 -17.80 -7.16 -2.44
C PHE A 7 -18.30 -8.59 -2.27
N LYS A 8 -19.22 -9.03 -3.12
CA LYS A 8 -19.72 -10.41 -3.18
C LYS A 8 -18.58 -11.40 -3.40
N ARG A 9 -17.70 -11.15 -4.36
CA ARG A 9 -16.52 -12.01 -4.60
C ARG A 9 -15.60 -12.07 -3.39
N ILE A 10 -15.28 -10.91 -2.79
CA ILE A 10 -14.42 -10.82 -1.61
C ILE A 10 -15.03 -11.58 -0.42
N PHE A 11 -16.33 -11.43 -0.21
CA PHE A 11 -17.07 -12.12 0.86
C PHE A 11 -17.00 -13.64 0.68
N LEU A 12 -17.27 -14.14 -0.54
CA LEU A 12 -17.20 -15.58 -0.83
C LEU A 12 -15.77 -16.12 -0.69
N ASP A 13 -14.75 -15.38 -1.15
CA ASP A 13 -13.35 -15.77 -1.01
C ASP A 13 -12.88 -15.88 0.44
N THR A 14 -13.46 -15.08 1.34
CA THR A 14 -13.06 -15.05 2.75
C THR A 14 -13.88 -15.99 3.62
N HIS A 15 -15.11 -16.33 3.25
CA HIS A 15 -16.06 -17.02 4.15
C HIS A 15 -16.52 -18.39 3.66
N LEU A 16 -16.25 -18.78 2.42
CA LEU A 16 -16.45 -20.14 1.97
C LEU A 16 -15.31 -21.06 2.43
N THR A 17 -15.66 -22.33 2.65
CA THR A 17 -14.68 -23.40 2.89
C THR A 17 -13.73 -23.53 1.70
N LYS A 18 -12.50 -24.00 1.94
CA LYS A 18 -11.48 -24.12 0.89
C LYS A 18 -11.96 -24.98 -0.30
N GLU A 19 -12.63 -26.10 -0.02
CA GLU A 19 -13.15 -27.01 -1.05
C GLU A 19 -14.30 -26.38 -1.85
N CYS A 20 -15.18 -25.61 -1.20
CA CYS A 20 -16.28 -24.93 -1.87
C CYS A 20 -15.79 -23.79 -2.77
N LYS A 21 -14.80 -23.01 -2.32
CA LYS A 21 -14.17 -21.98 -3.16
C LYS A 21 -13.57 -22.55 -4.44
N GLN A 22 -12.90 -23.69 -4.33
CA GLN A 22 -12.33 -24.36 -5.50
C GLN A 22 -13.42 -24.67 -6.53
N LYS A 23 -14.49 -25.36 -6.10
CA LYS A 23 -15.64 -25.67 -6.96
C LYS A 23 -16.32 -24.44 -7.56
N LEU A 24 -16.47 -23.37 -6.78
CA LEU A 24 -17.04 -22.11 -7.24
C LEU A 24 -16.21 -21.50 -8.37
N TRP A 25 -14.88 -21.47 -8.22
CA TRP A 25 -13.97 -20.89 -9.20
C TRP A 25 -13.71 -21.78 -10.41
N ASP A 26 -13.89 -23.09 -10.25
CA ASP A 26 -13.91 -24.06 -11.36
C ASP A 26 -15.23 -24.00 -12.16
N GLY A 27 -16.25 -23.29 -11.66
CA GLY A 27 -17.56 -23.12 -12.30
C GLY A 27 -18.54 -24.26 -12.04
N ASP A 28 -18.24 -25.14 -11.07
CA ASP A 28 -19.09 -26.27 -10.69
C ASP A 28 -20.31 -25.85 -9.87
N ILE A 29 -20.23 -24.70 -9.20
CA ILE A 29 -21.27 -24.16 -8.31
C ILE A 29 -21.57 -22.72 -8.73
N ASP A 30 -22.85 -22.34 -8.72
CA ASP A 30 -23.29 -20.98 -9.01
C ASP A 30 -23.29 -20.08 -7.76
N ILE A 31 -22.83 -18.84 -7.91
CA ILE A 31 -22.76 -17.85 -6.80
C ILE A 31 -24.14 -17.51 -6.20
N TYR A 32 -25.24 -17.82 -6.88
CA TYR A 32 -26.60 -17.59 -6.41
C TYR A 32 -27.24 -18.86 -5.82
N ASN A 33 -26.57 -20.01 -5.90
CA ASN A 33 -27.02 -21.27 -5.31
C ASN A 33 -26.58 -21.38 -3.84
N LEU A 34 -27.38 -20.79 -2.94
CA LEU A 34 -27.10 -20.76 -1.50
C LEU A 34 -27.02 -22.15 -0.84
N GLU A 35 -27.62 -23.18 -1.45
CA GLU A 35 -27.61 -24.54 -0.89
C GLU A 35 -26.27 -25.24 -1.12
N GLU A 36 -25.65 -25.04 -2.28
CA GLU A 36 -24.35 -25.62 -2.63
C GLU A 36 -23.16 -24.84 -2.06
N LEU A 37 -23.38 -23.57 -1.71
CA LEU A 37 -22.37 -22.74 -1.05
C LEU A 37 -22.16 -23.17 0.41
N LEU A 38 -20.99 -23.74 0.69
CA LEU A 38 -20.57 -24.17 2.02
C LEU A 38 -19.70 -23.11 2.69
N PHE A 39 -20.31 -22.40 3.63
CA PHE A 39 -19.67 -21.37 4.45
C PHE A 39 -18.93 -21.97 5.65
N CYS A 40 -17.91 -21.26 6.15
CA CYS A 40 -17.20 -21.61 7.38
C CYS A 40 -18.09 -21.52 8.62
N THR A 41 -19.08 -20.63 8.61
CA THR A 41 -20.07 -20.46 9.69
C THR A 41 -21.50 -20.25 9.16
N GLU A 42 -22.49 -20.69 9.94
CA GLU A 42 -23.91 -20.44 9.64
C GLU A 42 -24.27 -18.95 9.60
N ARG A 43 -23.54 -18.13 10.36
CA ARG A 43 -23.72 -16.69 10.37
C ARG A 43 -23.42 -16.08 9.00
N GLU A 44 -22.32 -16.50 8.36
CA GLU A 44 -21.91 -15.99 7.06
C GLU A 44 -22.89 -16.44 5.97
N LYS A 45 -23.35 -17.69 6.04
CA LYS A 45 -24.42 -18.19 5.17
C LYS A 45 -25.68 -17.34 5.27
N LYS A 46 -26.09 -17.01 6.50
CA LYS A 46 -27.25 -16.14 6.73
C LYS A 46 -27.05 -14.75 6.10
N VAL A 47 -25.91 -14.11 6.34
CA VAL A 47 -25.60 -12.77 5.79
C VAL A 47 -25.64 -12.78 4.26
N TYR A 48 -25.06 -13.80 3.62
CA TYR A 48 -25.10 -13.90 2.16
C TYR A 48 -26.52 -14.14 1.64
N GLY A 49 -27.30 -15.00 2.30
CA GLY A 49 -28.71 -15.22 1.97
C GLY A 49 -29.58 -13.98 2.13
N ASP A 50 -29.36 -13.20 3.19
CA ASP A 50 -30.02 -11.90 3.40
C ASP A 50 -29.66 -10.93 2.27
N TYR A 51 -28.40 -10.90 1.82
CA TYR A 51 -27.96 -10.10 0.68
C TYR A 51 -28.63 -10.52 -0.64
N LEU A 52 -28.68 -11.82 -0.95
CA LEU A 52 -29.37 -12.30 -2.15
C LEU A 52 -30.87 -11.95 -2.12
N SER A 53 -31.48 -12.00 -0.95
CA SER A 53 -32.87 -11.62 -0.75
C SER A 53 -33.07 -10.12 -0.97
N ALA A 54 -32.19 -9.28 -0.42
CA ALA A 54 -32.25 -7.83 -0.60
C ALA A 54 -31.97 -7.39 -2.06
N MET A 55 -31.05 -8.06 -2.76
CA MET A 55 -30.83 -7.84 -4.20
C MET A 55 -32.10 -8.16 -5.00
N ARG A 56 -32.79 -9.26 -4.66
CA ARG A 56 -34.06 -9.63 -5.28
C ARG A 56 -35.17 -8.63 -5.00
N GLU A 57 -35.22 -8.05 -3.80
CA GLU A 57 -36.19 -7.01 -3.45
C GLU A 57 -35.96 -5.71 -4.23
N VAL A 58 -34.70 -5.31 -4.44
CA VAL A 58 -34.35 -4.07 -5.14
C VAL A 58 -34.46 -4.20 -6.66
N TYR A 59 -33.95 -5.30 -7.22
CA TYR A 59 -33.79 -5.48 -8.67
C TYR A 59 -34.77 -6.50 -9.28
N GLY A 60 -35.57 -7.16 -8.45
CA GLY A 60 -36.54 -8.18 -8.89
C GLY A 60 -35.93 -9.56 -9.13
N PRO A 61 -36.67 -10.50 -9.74
CA PRO A 61 -36.24 -11.89 -9.93
C PRO A 61 -34.94 -12.07 -10.74
N ASN A 62 -34.64 -11.13 -11.64
CA ASN A 62 -33.45 -11.16 -12.49
C ASN A 62 -32.27 -10.38 -11.89
N TYR A 63 -32.21 -10.27 -10.55
CA TYR A 63 -31.14 -9.55 -9.85
C TYR A 63 -29.73 -10.05 -10.17
N SER A 64 -29.59 -11.27 -10.72
CA SER A 64 -28.31 -11.85 -11.15
C SER A 64 -27.67 -11.12 -12.34
N GLU A 65 -28.46 -10.39 -13.13
CA GLU A 65 -27.99 -9.57 -14.27
C GLU A 65 -27.42 -8.21 -13.81
N PHE A 66 -27.66 -7.83 -12.55
CA PHE A 66 -27.23 -6.57 -11.99
C PHE A 66 -25.85 -6.70 -11.33
N PRO A 67 -25.02 -5.65 -11.40
CA PRO A 67 -23.75 -5.61 -10.70
C PRO A 67 -23.94 -5.68 -9.19
N ASP A 68 -22.84 -5.93 -8.48
CA ASP A 68 -22.84 -5.90 -7.03
C ASP A 68 -23.19 -4.48 -6.51
N ASP A 69 -24.09 -4.39 -5.52
CA ASP A 69 -24.62 -3.11 -5.02
C ASP A 69 -24.17 -2.86 -3.57
N PRO A 70 -23.27 -1.88 -3.33
CA PRO A 70 -22.82 -1.50 -2.00
C PRO A 70 -23.94 -1.03 -1.06
N GLU A 71 -25.01 -0.42 -1.57
CA GLU A 71 -26.13 0.05 -0.76
C GLU A 71 -26.96 -1.13 -0.25
N VAL A 72 -27.09 -2.19 -1.05
CA VAL A 72 -27.73 -3.44 -0.61
C VAL A 72 -26.89 -4.13 0.46
N TRP A 73 -25.56 -4.19 0.28
CA TRP A 73 -24.64 -4.67 1.31
C TRP A 73 -24.74 -3.88 2.61
N ALA A 74 -24.83 -2.54 2.53
CA ALA A 74 -24.96 -1.68 3.69
C ALA A 74 -26.22 -1.99 4.52
N ARG A 75 -27.34 -2.33 3.86
CA ARG A 75 -28.58 -2.70 4.55
C ARG A 75 -28.47 -4.02 5.30
N VAL A 76 -27.81 -5.01 4.70
CA VAL A 76 -27.69 -6.38 5.23
C VAL A 76 -26.69 -6.44 6.39
N VAL A 77 -25.56 -5.74 6.24
CA VAL A 77 -24.50 -5.70 7.25
C VAL A 77 -24.80 -4.66 8.34
N GLY A 78 -25.53 -3.59 8.01
CA GLY A 78 -25.72 -2.40 8.85
C GLY A 78 -26.77 -2.51 9.95
N GLN A 79 -27.47 -3.63 10.11
CA GLN A 79 -28.41 -3.82 11.22
C GLN A 79 -27.70 -4.28 12.50
N GLY A 80 -26.91 -3.38 13.12
CA GLY A 80 -26.28 -3.62 14.43
C GLY A 80 -25.24 -2.57 14.82
N ARG A 81 -24.86 -2.52 16.12
CA ARG A 81 -23.87 -1.57 16.70
C ARG A 81 -22.46 -1.62 16.08
N THR A 82 -22.23 -2.51 15.11
CA THR A 82 -20.97 -2.64 14.39
C THR A 82 -21.27 -2.71 12.91
N ARG A 83 -21.17 -1.57 12.24
CA ARG A 83 -21.20 -1.39 10.77
C ARG A 83 -19.93 -1.95 10.11
N ARG A 84 -19.44 -3.10 10.59
CA ARG A 84 -18.25 -3.76 10.07
C ARG A 84 -18.70 -4.83 9.09
N VAL A 85 -18.31 -4.69 7.82
CA VAL A 85 -18.44 -5.78 6.86
C VAL A 85 -17.46 -6.86 7.26
N TYR A 86 -17.97 -8.05 7.55
CA TYR A 86 -17.14 -9.22 7.86
C TYR A 86 -16.29 -9.59 6.64
N GLY A 87 -15.00 -9.90 6.85
CA GLY A 87 -14.03 -10.16 5.78
C GLY A 87 -13.28 -8.93 5.26
N ILE A 88 -13.74 -7.73 5.60
CA ILE A 88 -13.08 -6.45 5.32
C ILE A 88 -12.53 -5.93 6.64
N GLY A 89 -11.24 -6.17 6.91
CA GLY A 89 -10.62 -5.85 8.19
C GLY A 89 -10.91 -4.41 8.62
N SER A 90 -11.55 -4.21 9.77
CA SER A 90 -11.92 -2.96 10.50
C SER A 90 -12.29 -1.67 9.73
N ALA A 91 -12.27 -1.65 8.41
CA ALA A 91 -12.53 -0.47 7.61
C ALA A 91 -14.04 -0.24 7.57
N ASP A 92 -14.40 0.95 8.00
CA ASP A 92 -15.76 1.45 7.98
C ASP A 92 -16.31 1.39 6.56
N LEU A 93 -17.53 0.87 6.38
CA LEU A 93 -18.16 0.80 5.06
C LEU A 93 -18.26 2.19 4.43
N GLU A 94 -18.44 3.22 5.25
CA GLU A 94 -18.50 4.61 4.79
C GLU A 94 -17.15 5.10 4.24
N TYR A 95 -16.02 4.60 4.76
CA TYR A 95 -14.69 4.90 4.21
C TYR A 95 -14.51 4.27 2.82
N LEU A 96 -15.01 3.04 2.61
CA LEU A 96 -14.92 2.40 1.30
C LEU A 96 -15.87 3.01 0.26
N VAL A 97 -17.05 3.44 0.69
CA VAL A 97 -18.07 4.01 -0.21
C VAL A 97 -17.82 5.50 -0.50
N THR A 98 -17.31 6.26 0.46
CA THR A 98 -17.19 7.73 0.36
C THR A 98 -15.80 8.29 0.62
N GLY A 99 -14.85 7.48 1.09
CA GLY A 99 -13.54 7.95 1.56
C GLY A 99 -13.55 8.60 2.94
N THR A 100 -14.70 8.65 3.63
CA THR A 100 -14.82 9.28 4.95
C THR A 100 -15.22 8.26 6.03
N SER A 101 -14.47 8.18 7.13
CA SER A 101 -14.78 7.29 8.25
C SER A 101 -15.90 7.87 9.13
N SER A 102 -16.80 7.00 9.60
CA SER A 102 -17.94 7.34 10.45
C SER A 102 -18.00 6.44 11.68
N SER A 103 -17.05 6.60 12.60
CA SER A 103 -17.36 6.42 14.02
C SER A 103 -16.34 7.10 14.94
N SER A 104 -16.87 7.77 15.97
CA SER A 104 -16.14 8.64 16.89
C SER A 104 -15.91 8.02 18.29
N THR A 105 -15.74 6.70 18.43
CA THR A 105 -15.66 6.11 19.79
C THR A 105 -14.63 5.02 20.02
N GLY A 106 -13.78 4.70 19.05
CA GLY A 106 -12.62 3.79 19.23
C GLY A 106 -11.38 4.18 18.44
N SER A 107 -11.45 5.28 17.69
CA SER A 107 -10.50 5.73 16.68
C SER A 107 -9.36 6.59 17.24
N ALA A 108 -9.44 7.02 18.51
CA ALA A 108 -8.44 7.90 19.09
C ALA A 108 -7.04 7.25 19.21
N SER A 109 -6.95 5.95 19.51
CA SER A 109 -5.63 5.27 19.63
C SER A 109 -5.00 4.99 18.27
N LEU A 110 -5.77 4.43 17.31
CA LEU A 110 -5.25 4.13 15.97
C LEU A 110 -4.90 5.40 15.18
N GLN A 111 -5.67 6.48 15.34
CA GLN A 111 -5.34 7.75 14.70
C GLN A 111 -4.12 8.43 15.34
N ALA A 112 -3.96 8.33 16.67
CA ALA A 112 -2.76 8.80 17.35
C ALA A 112 -1.51 7.99 16.94
N GLU A 113 -1.62 6.67 16.83
CA GLU A 113 -0.55 5.79 16.36
C GLU A 113 -0.17 6.06 14.90
N TYR A 114 -1.16 6.29 14.02
CA TYR A 114 -0.92 6.67 12.63
C TYR A 114 -0.25 8.04 12.52
N GLN A 115 -0.70 9.01 13.33
CA GLN A 115 -0.11 10.36 13.37
C GLN A 115 1.33 10.31 13.88
N GLN A 116 1.59 9.52 14.92
CA GLN A 116 2.93 9.32 15.46
C GLN A 116 3.86 8.64 14.45
N SER A 117 3.36 7.62 13.73
CA SER A 117 4.11 6.96 12.66
C SER A 117 4.44 7.92 11.50
N GLN A 118 3.48 8.78 11.12
CA GLN A 118 3.71 9.83 10.12
C GLN A 118 4.79 10.83 10.55
N GLU A 119 4.78 11.25 11.83
CA GLU A 119 5.79 12.14 12.40
C GLU A 119 7.18 11.48 12.43
N GLU A 120 7.28 10.21 12.82
CA GLU A 120 8.54 9.47 12.83
C GLU A 120 9.14 9.33 11.44
N VAL A 121 8.31 9.08 10.42
CA VAL A 121 8.73 9.05 9.02
C VAL A 121 9.22 10.41 8.53
N GLN A 122 8.56 11.50 8.93
CA GLN A 122 9.00 12.87 8.59
C GLN A 122 10.36 13.20 9.22
N VAL A 123 10.57 12.80 10.48
CA VAL A 123 11.85 12.98 11.17
C VAL A 123 12.95 12.18 10.47
N MET A 124 12.73 10.90 10.16
CA MET A 124 13.71 10.09 9.44
C MET A 124 14.05 10.65 8.06
N ARG A 125 13.04 11.13 7.31
CA ARG A 125 13.27 11.77 6.00
C ARG A 125 14.14 13.02 6.13
N THR A 126 13.86 13.84 7.14
CA THR A 126 14.64 15.06 7.40
C THR A 126 16.09 14.72 7.77
N GLN A 127 16.28 13.71 8.62
CA GLN A 127 17.62 13.24 9.00
C GLN A 127 18.41 12.68 7.80
N MET A 128 17.76 11.94 6.90
CA MET A 128 18.42 11.45 5.69
C MET A 128 18.88 12.60 4.79
N VAL A 129 18.04 13.62 4.58
CA VAL A 129 18.40 14.80 3.78
C VAL A 129 19.59 15.55 4.40
N ASP A 130 19.62 15.71 5.73
CA ASP A 130 20.76 16.34 6.44
C ASP A 130 22.05 15.52 6.28
N LEU A 131 21.97 14.19 6.43
CA LEU A 131 23.11 13.30 6.24
C LEU A 131 23.63 13.32 4.80
N GLU A 132 22.74 13.32 3.81
CA GLU A 132 23.10 13.43 2.40
C GLU A 132 23.80 14.76 2.11
N ALA A 133 23.29 15.88 2.63
CA ALA A 133 23.92 17.19 2.46
C ALA A 133 25.34 17.24 3.07
N ARG A 134 25.53 16.65 4.25
CA ARG A 134 26.84 16.58 4.90
C ARG A 134 27.84 15.70 4.15
N LEU A 135 27.38 14.58 3.59
CA LEU A 135 28.23 13.72 2.77
C LEU A 135 28.62 14.41 1.46
N GLU A 136 27.71 15.14 0.84
CA GLU A 136 27.98 15.91 -0.36
C GLU A 136 29.03 17.02 -0.09
N GLU A 137 28.96 17.68 1.07
CA GLU A 137 29.98 18.67 1.47
C GLU A 137 31.37 18.03 1.66
N GLU A 138 31.44 16.88 2.32
CA GLU A 138 32.69 16.11 2.48
C GLU A 138 33.29 15.68 1.13
N ILE A 139 32.45 15.20 0.20
CA ILE A 139 32.87 14.82 -1.14
C ILE A 139 33.44 16.02 -1.90
N ASN A 140 32.76 17.16 -1.84
CA ASN A 140 33.23 18.39 -2.47
C ASN A 140 34.56 18.88 -1.87
N LEU A 141 34.72 18.80 -0.55
CA LEU A 141 35.98 19.14 0.11
C LEU A 141 37.13 18.21 -0.31
N LEU A 142 36.88 16.91 -0.41
CA LEU A 142 37.88 15.96 -0.89
C LEU A 142 38.24 16.21 -2.36
N ALA A 143 37.26 16.55 -3.20
CA ALA A 143 37.49 16.87 -4.61
C ALA A 143 38.38 18.10 -4.77
N THR A 144 38.10 19.19 -4.03
CA THR A 144 38.93 20.40 -4.06
C THR A 144 40.37 20.13 -3.62
N ARG A 145 40.56 19.38 -2.52
CA ARG A 145 41.88 19.00 -2.03
C ARG A 145 42.67 18.17 -3.05
N LEU A 146 42.01 17.24 -3.73
CA LEU A 146 42.65 16.39 -4.73
C LEU A 146 43.06 17.21 -5.97
N ASP A 147 42.26 18.20 -6.35
CA ASP A 147 42.58 19.14 -7.43
C ASP A 147 43.77 20.05 -7.09
N GLU A 148 43.85 20.53 -5.85
CA GLU A 148 44.99 21.29 -5.34
C GLU A 148 46.28 20.45 -5.33
N GLU A 149 46.22 19.21 -4.84
CA GLU A 149 47.37 18.31 -4.84
C GLU A 149 47.84 18.01 -6.27
N ARG A 150 46.90 17.80 -7.21
CA ARG A 150 47.21 17.58 -8.62
C ARG A 150 47.92 18.80 -9.22
N LYS A 151 47.42 20.01 -8.99
CA LYS A 151 48.08 21.24 -9.45
C LYS A 151 49.47 21.40 -8.86
N ALA A 152 49.64 21.19 -7.56
CA ALA A 152 50.95 21.27 -6.90
C ALA A 152 51.95 20.25 -7.49
N ARG A 153 51.50 19.03 -7.80
CA ARG A 153 52.32 18.01 -8.46
C ARG A 153 52.72 18.43 -9.88
N GLU A 154 51.79 19.01 -10.65
CA GLU A 154 52.04 19.50 -12.00
C GLU A 154 53.04 20.68 -11.99
N GLU A 155 52.91 21.61 -11.05
CA GLU A 155 53.83 22.74 -10.88
C GLU A 155 55.25 22.25 -10.55
N ILE A 156 55.38 21.31 -9.61
CA ILE A 156 56.68 20.70 -9.28
C ILE A 156 57.28 19.99 -10.50
N GLN A 157 56.47 19.25 -11.27
CA GLN A 157 56.94 18.61 -12.50
C GLN A 157 57.43 19.63 -13.53
N GLN A 158 56.71 20.73 -13.73
CA GLN A 158 57.12 21.79 -14.66
C GLN A 158 58.43 22.44 -14.20
N GLN A 159 58.56 22.78 -12.92
CA GLN A 159 59.80 23.33 -12.37
C GLN A 159 60.98 22.38 -12.55
N LEU A 160 60.79 21.08 -12.32
CA LEU A 160 61.82 20.07 -12.56
C LEU A 160 62.20 19.98 -14.04
N GLN A 161 61.23 20.05 -14.95
CA GLN A 161 61.51 20.07 -16.40
C GLN A 161 62.29 21.32 -16.81
N GLU A 162 61.94 22.49 -16.29
CA GLU A 162 62.67 23.74 -16.54
C GLU A 162 64.10 23.68 -16.00
N PHE A 163 64.27 23.18 -14.78
CA PHE A 163 65.59 22.96 -14.18
C PHE A 163 66.45 22.04 -15.06
N MET A 164 65.90 20.91 -15.53
CA MET A 164 66.61 19.96 -16.38
C MET A 164 67.00 20.54 -17.76
N LYS A 165 66.25 21.52 -18.29
CA LYS A 165 66.63 22.22 -19.53
C LYS A 165 67.84 23.13 -19.37
N ILE A 166 67.99 23.75 -18.20
CA ILE A 166 69.08 24.68 -17.89
C ILE A 166 70.31 23.94 -17.36
N TRP A 167 70.10 22.79 -16.73
CA TRP A 167 71.16 21.99 -16.14
C TRP A 167 72.09 21.39 -17.22
N ARG A 168 73.39 21.63 -17.08
CA ARG A 168 74.44 21.00 -17.90
C ARG A 168 75.22 20.03 -17.01
N PRO A 169 75.33 18.74 -17.37
CA PRO A 169 76.07 17.80 -16.53
C PRO A 169 77.54 18.21 -16.39
N PRO A 170 78.15 18.04 -15.21
CA PRO A 170 79.58 18.22 -15.06
C PRO A 170 80.32 17.21 -15.95
N SER A 171 81.29 17.73 -16.72
CA SER A 171 82.15 16.92 -17.59
C SER A 171 83.09 16.09 -16.70
N ASN A 172 83.03 14.76 -16.82
CA ASN A 172 84.03 13.85 -16.24
C ASN A 172 85.36 13.95 -17.00
#